data_AF-A0AAX0Y9C8-F1
#
_entry.id   AF-A0AAX0Y9C8-F1
#
_cell.length_a   1.000
_cell.length_b   1.000
_cell.length_c   1.000
_cell.angle_alpha   90.00
_cell.angle_beta   90.00
_cell.angle_gamma   90.00
#
_symmetry.space_group_name_H-M   'P 1'
#
loop_
_entity.id
_entity.type
_entity.pdbx_description
1 polymer ?
#
loop_
_entity_poly.entity_id
_entity_poly.type
_entity_poly.pdbx_seq_one_letter_code
_entity_poly.pdbx_strand_id
1 'polypeptide(L)'
;MSLIKDSSIYLIGELSAKCVPFLLLPYLSRKLGVEGFGKLSYYQTFLPLFVIFIGLSQDGAVARYFYVYGKRSLNLVVKTGYAYTLSIGGLGLLFCWLMQSEIMFYLVLSAIFQVFLSAQH
;
A
#
# COMPACT_ATOMS: atom_id res chain seq x y z
N MET A 1 6.31 25.82 -13.22
CA MET A 1 7.18 24.63 -13.24
C MET A 1 6.94 23.92 -14.56
N SER A 2 7.99 23.45 -15.23
CA SER A 2 7.86 22.79 -16.53
C SER A 2 7.41 21.35 -16.29
N LEU A 3 6.30 20.94 -16.92
CA LEU A 3 5.79 19.55 -16.91
C LEU A 3 6.90 18.52 -17.14
N ILE A 4 7.88 18.84 -17.99
CA ILE A 4 9.01 17.97 -18.32
C ILE A 4 9.94 17.80 -17.10
N LYS A 5 10.20 18.88 -16.36
CA LYS A 5 11.04 18.84 -15.16
C LYS A 5 10.39 18.01 -14.05
N ASP A 6 9.11 18.23 -13.79
CA ASP A 6 8.39 17.53 -12.71
C ASP A 6 8.18 16.05 -13.05
N SER A 7 7.84 15.73 -14.31
CA SER A 7 7.72 14.34 -14.77
C SER A 7 9.05 13.59 -14.71
N SER A 8 10.17 14.24 -15.05
CA SER A 8 11.50 13.62 -14.98
C SER A 8 11.90 13.28 -13.55
N ILE A 9 11.59 14.16 -12.59
CA ILE A 9 11.86 13.91 -11.16
C ILE A 9 11.03 12.72 -10.67
N TYR A 10 9.73 12.68 -10.99
CA TYR A 10 8.86 11.56 -10.63
C TYR A 10 9.37 10.23 -11.22
N LEU A 11 9.74 10.24 -12.50
CA LEU A 11 10.22 9.04 -13.20
C LEU A 11 11.52 8.49 -12.57
N ILE A 12 12.49 9.35 -12.27
CA ILE A 12 13.74 8.93 -11.62
C ILE A 12 13.48 8.39 -10.21
N GLY A 13 12.55 9.01 -9.47
CA GLY A 13 12.14 8.54 -8.14
C GLY A 13 11.50 7.16 -8.19
N GLU A 14 10.56 6.95 -9.12
CA GLU A 14 9.88 5.66 -9.32
C GLU A 14 10.87 4.56 -9.74
N LEU A 15 11.76 4.85 -10.70
CA LEU A 15 12.80 3.91 -11.11
C LEU A 15 13.69 3.54 -9.92
N SER A 16 14.13 4.53 -9.14
CA SER A 16 15.00 4.31 -7.99
C SER A 16 14.32 3.46 -6.91
N ALA A 17 13.02 3.67 -6.66
CA ALA A 17 12.23 2.87 -5.73
C ALA A 17 12.08 1.40 -6.19
N LYS A 18 12.01 1.15 -7.51
CA LYS A 18 11.89 -0.20 -8.09
C LYS A 18 13.23 -0.89 -8.35
N CYS A 19 14.34 -0.15 -8.43
CA CYS A 19 15.67 -0.72 -8.61
C CYS A 19 16.06 -1.69 -7.50
N VAL A 20 15.74 -1.37 -6.25
CA VAL A 20 16.08 -2.21 -5.08
C VAL A 20 15.45 -3.61 -5.18
N PRO A 21 14.11 -3.77 -5.28
CA PRO A 21 13.51 -5.10 -5.41
C PRO A 21 13.95 -5.82 -6.68
N PHE A 22 14.22 -5.09 -7.78
CA PHE A 22 14.72 -5.69 -9.02
C PHE A 22 16.10 -6.34 -8.85
N LEU A 23 17.05 -5.63 -8.23
CA LEU A 23 18.39 -6.16 -7.95
C LEU A 23 18.38 -7.31 -6.93
N LEU A 24 17.35 -7.39 -6.10
CA LEU A 24 17.16 -8.50 -5.17
C LEU A 24 16.63 -9.76 -5.85
N LEU A 25 16.05 -9.70 -7.06
CA LEU A 25 15.49 -10.87 -7.75
C LEU A 25 16.52 -12.00 -7.97
N PRO A 26 17.74 -11.76 -8.51
CA PRO A 26 18.73 -12.82 -8.70
C PRO A 26 19.21 -13.42 -7.37
N TYR A 27 19.29 -12.60 -6.32
CA TYR A 27 19.69 -13.05 -4.99
C TYR A 27 18.62 -13.94 -4.35
N LEU A 28 17.37 -13.47 -4.34
CA LEU A 28 16.23 -14.18 -3.74
C LEU A 28 15.91 -15.48 -4.49
N SER A 29 15.93 -15.47 -5.82
CA SER A 29 15.71 -16.68 -6.62
C SER A 29 16.78 -17.75 -6.40
N ARG A 30 18.04 -17.35 -6.18
CA ARG A 30 19.13 -18.29 -5.86
C ARG A 30 19.06 -18.81 -4.42
N LYS A 31 18.70 -17.96 -3.45
CA LYS A 31 18.67 -18.33 -2.01
C LYS A 31 17.44 -19.13 -1.61
N LEU A 32 16.27 -18.77 -2.16
CA LEU A 32 15.00 -19.44 -1.85
C LEU A 32 14.70 -20.60 -2.79
N GLY A 33 15.44 -20.69 -3.91
CA GLY A 33 15.11 -21.60 -5.00
C GLY A 33 13.81 -21.21 -5.72
N VAL A 34 13.46 -21.97 -6.76
CA VAL A 34 12.25 -21.72 -7.56
C VAL A 34 10.98 -21.84 -6.71
N GLU A 35 10.91 -22.86 -5.86
CA GLU A 35 9.71 -23.13 -5.04
C GLU A 35 9.50 -22.07 -3.95
N GLY A 36 10.55 -21.68 -3.23
CA GLY A 36 10.47 -20.67 -2.18
C GLY A 36 10.16 -19.28 -2.74
N PHE A 37 10.77 -18.92 -3.87
CA PHE A 37 10.47 -17.66 -4.55
C PHE A 37 9.03 -17.62 -5.11
N GLY A 38 8.51 -18.76 -5.57
CA GLY A 38 7.11 -18.90 -6.01
C GLY A 38 6.12 -18.62 -4.87
N LYS A 39 6.35 -19.21 -3.67
CA LYS A 39 5.52 -18.94 -2.48
C LYS A 39 5.57 -17.47 -2.06
N LEU A 40 6.76 -16.86 -2.05
CA LEU A 40 6.92 -15.44 -1.73
C LEU A 40 6.14 -14.54 -2.71
N SER A 41 6.27 -14.81 -4.01
CA SER A 41 5.58 -14.04 -5.06
C SER A 41 4.06 -14.17 -4.97
N TYR A 42 3.57 -15.37 -4.63
CA TYR A 42 2.16 -15.62 -4.37
C TYR A 42 1.63 -14.72 -3.24
N TYR A 43 2.31 -14.70 -2.08
CA TYR A 43 1.94 -13.84 -0.96
C TYR A 43 2.06 -12.35 -1.26
N GLN A 44 3.08 -11.92 -2.01
CA GLN A 44 3.23 -10.53 -2.44
C GLN A 44 2.06 -10.04 -3.30
N THR A 45 1.38 -10.91 -4.03
CA THR A 45 0.22 -10.54 -4.86
C THR A 45 -1.00 -10.15 -4.01
N PHE A 46 -1.12 -10.70 -2.80
CA PHE A 46 -2.22 -10.34 -1.88
C PHE A 46 -2.06 -8.97 -1.25
N LEU A 47 -0.83 -8.49 -1.04
CA LEU A 47 -0.59 -7.19 -0.43
C LEU A 47 -1.31 -6.03 -1.17
N PRO A 48 -1.13 -5.82 -2.49
CA PRO A 48 -1.83 -4.75 -3.20
C PRO A 48 -3.34 -4.97 -3.24
N LEU A 49 -3.83 -6.21 -3.26
CA LEU A 49 -5.27 -6.51 -3.15
C LEU A 49 -5.81 -6.01 -1.81
N PHE A 50 -5.12 -6.29 -0.70
CA PHE A 50 -5.51 -5.78 0.60
C PHE A 50 -5.45 -4.25 0.67
N VAL A 51 -4.44 -3.61 0.09
CA VAL A 51 -4.36 -2.14 0.03
C VAL A 51 -5.57 -1.55 -0.68
N ILE A 52 -6.04 -2.16 -1.78
CA ILE A 52 -7.24 -1.69 -2.51
C ILE A 52 -8.48 -1.76 -1.62
N PHE A 53 -8.71 -2.91 -0.96
CA PHE A 53 -9.90 -3.10 -0.13
C PHE A 53 -9.87 -2.30 1.17
N ILE A 54 -8.72 -2.27 1.85
CA ILE A 54 -8.55 -1.59 3.13
C ILE A 54 -8.49 -0.07 2.93
N GLY A 55 -7.90 0.40 1.83
CA GLY A 55 -7.73 1.83 1.55
C GLY A 55 -8.89 2.49 0.81
N LEU A 56 -9.69 1.75 0.03
CA LEU A 56 -10.85 2.25 -0.72
C LEU A 56 -10.59 3.59 -1.44
N SER A 57 -9.41 3.72 -2.09
CA SER A 57 -8.98 4.93 -2.79
C SER A 57 -9.03 6.22 -1.94
N GLN A 58 -8.67 6.12 -0.66
CA GLN A 58 -8.64 7.24 0.29
C GLN A 58 -7.78 8.42 -0.20
N ASP A 59 -6.64 8.14 -0.83
CA ASP A 59 -5.75 9.12 -1.46
C ASP A 59 -6.49 9.98 -2.51
N GLY A 60 -7.22 9.33 -3.42
CA GLY A 60 -8.04 10.01 -4.43
C GLY A 60 -9.19 10.81 -3.83
N ALA A 61 -9.81 10.30 -2.76
CA ALA A 61 -10.88 11.00 -2.06
C ALA A 61 -10.39 12.29 -1.38
N VAL A 62 -9.22 12.25 -0.74
CA VAL A 62 -8.59 13.41 -0.10
C VAL A 62 -8.16 14.44 -1.15
N ALA A 63 -7.49 14.00 -2.22
CA ALA A 63 -7.06 14.88 -3.30
C ALA A 63 -8.26 15.59 -3.96
N ARG A 64 -9.29 14.82 -4.35
CA ARG A 64 -10.52 15.39 -4.93
C ARG A 64 -11.16 16.40 -3.99
N TYR A 65 -11.24 16.08 -2.69
CA TYR A 65 -11.83 16.98 -1.71
C TYR A 65 -11.04 18.28 -1.60
N PHE A 66 -9.72 18.19 -1.54
CA PHE A 66 -8.83 19.35 -1.44
C PHE A 66 -8.98 20.29 -2.63
N TYR A 67 -8.98 19.77 -3.85
CA TYR A 67 -9.05 20.60 -5.06
C TYR A 67 -10.45 21.19 -5.30
N VAL A 68 -11.52 20.49 -4.93
CA VAL A 68 -12.91 20.95 -5.21
C VAL A 68 -13.47 21.81 -4.07
N TYR A 69 -13.29 21.38 -2.82
CA TYR A 69 -13.94 21.99 -1.64
C TYR A 69 -12.96 22.77 -0.74
N GLY A 70 -11.66 22.73 -1.05
CA GLY A 70 -10.64 23.40 -0.26
C GLY A 70 -10.38 22.72 1.10
N LYS A 71 -9.84 23.49 2.05
CA LYS A 71 -9.30 22.96 3.32
C LYS A 71 -10.32 22.82 4.46
N ARG A 72 -11.53 23.38 4.33
CA ARG A 72 -12.43 23.63 5.49
C ARG A 72 -12.83 22.37 6.26
N SER A 73 -12.96 21.23 5.58
CA SER A 73 -13.39 19.95 6.17
C SER A 73 -12.52 18.76 5.76
N LEU A 74 -11.31 19.02 5.27
CA LEU A 74 -10.38 17.97 4.83
C LEU A 74 -10.02 17.01 5.97
N ASN A 75 -9.84 17.55 7.19
CA ASN A 75 -9.59 16.74 8.39
C ASN A 75 -10.71 15.73 8.68
N LEU A 76 -11.95 16.03 8.30
CA LEU A 76 -13.08 15.12 8.51
C LEU A 76 -13.03 13.96 7.52
N VAL A 77 -12.68 14.24 6.26
CA VAL A 77 -12.49 13.22 5.22
C VAL A 77 -11.36 12.27 5.60
N VAL A 78 -10.21 12.82 6.01
CA VAL A 78 -9.04 12.03 6.43
C VAL A 78 -9.36 11.18 7.66
N LYS A 79 -10.00 11.73 8.69
CA LYS A 79 -10.40 10.98 9.90
C LYS A 79 -11.38 9.86 9.58
N THR A 80 -12.34 10.10 8.68
CA THR A 80 -13.32 9.08 8.26
C THR A 80 -12.62 7.95 7.51
N GLY A 81 -11.67 8.28 6.62
CA GLY A 81 -10.83 7.29 5.95
C GLY A 81 -10.02 6.45 6.95
N TYR A 82 -9.38 7.07 7.94
CA TYR A 82 -8.67 6.32 8.99
C TYR A 82 -9.59 5.42 9.82
N ALA A 83 -10.78 5.88 10.16
CA ALA A 83 -11.77 5.06 10.86
C ALA A 83 -12.21 3.85 10.01
N TYR A 84 -12.40 4.04 8.71
CA TYR A 84 -12.69 2.97 7.76
C TYR A 84 -11.55 1.94 7.69
N THR A 85 -10.32 2.41 7.47
CA THR A 85 -9.10 1.58 7.40
C THR A 85 -8.89 0.77 8.67
N LEU A 86 -9.09 1.38 9.85
CA LEU A 86 -9.00 0.67 11.13
C LEU A 86 -10.10 -0.37 11.32
N SER A 87 -11.32 -0.05 10.89
CA SER A 87 -12.46 -0.97 11.02
C SER A 87 -12.28 -2.20 10.14
N ILE A 88 -11.98 -2.01 8.85
CA ILE A 88 -11.83 -3.11 7.90
C ILE A 88 -10.50 -3.83 8.06
N GLY A 89 -9.42 -3.09 8.30
CA GLY A 89 -8.14 -3.68 8.65
C GLY A 89 -8.24 -4.52 9.93
N GLY A 90 -8.93 -4.02 10.96
CA GLY A 90 -9.19 -4.75 12.20
C GLY A 90 -10.00 -6.03 12.00
N LEU A 91 -11.06 -5.98 11.19
CA LEU A 91 -11.82 -7.17 10.80
C LEU A 91 -10.95 -8.18 10.03
N GLY A 92 -10.09 -7.70 9.13
CA GLY A 92 -9.13 -8.53 8.40
C GLY A 92 -8.12 -9.21 9.33
N LEU A 93 -7.56 -8.48 10.30
CA LEU A 93 -6.63 -9.04 11.30
C LEU A 93 -7.31 -10.09 12.18
N LEU A 94 -8.55 -9.83 12.61
CA LEU A 94 -9.34 -10.78 13.40
C LEU A 94 -9.64 -12.06 12.59
N PHE A 95 -9.99 -11.92 11.32
CA PHE A 95 -10.19 -13.06 10.42
C PHE A 95 -8.90 -13.88 10.25
N CYS A 96 -7.75 -13.22 10.04
CA CYS A 96 -6.46 -13.91 9.95
C CYS A 96 -6.07 -14.63 11.24
N TRP A 97 -6.39 -14.05 12.40
CA TRP A 97 -6.20 -14.71 13.70
C TRP A 97 -7.04 -15.99 13.78
N LEU A 98 -8.33 -15.93 13.46
CA LEU A 98 -9.22 -17.11 13.50
C LEU A 98 -8.73 -18.24 12.59
N MET A 99 -8.14 -17.88 11.44
CA MET A 99 -7.56 -18.82 10.48
C MET A 99 -6.13 -19.28 10.83
N GLN A 100 -5.54 -18.78 11.93
CA GLN A 100 -4.18 -19.12 12.37
C GLN A 100 -3.11 -18.93 11.28
N SER A 101 -3.31 -17.98 10.36
CA SER A 101 -2.39 -17.73 9.25
C SER A 101 -1.47 -16.56 9.54
N GLU A 102 -0.25 -16.85 10.00
CA GLU A 102 0.73 -15.83 10.40
C GLU A 102 1.14 -14.92 9.23
N ILE A 103 1.41 -15.49 8.05
CA ILE A 103 1.88 -14.72 6.88
C ILE A 103 0.80 -13.73 6.44
N MET A 104 -0.46 -14.18 6.35
CA MET A 104 -1.58 -13.32 5.93
C MET A 104 -1.84 -12.21 6.94
N PHE A 105 -1.68 -12.49 8.23
CA PHE A 105 -1.76 -11.45 9.28
C PHE A 105 -0.74 -10.33 9.05
N TYR A 106 0.52 -10.66 8.77
CA TYR A 106 1.55 -9.66 8.49
C TYR A 106 1.28 -8.87 7.20
N LEU A 107 0.69 -9.49 6.18
CA LEU A 107 0.31 -8.79 4.95
C LEU A 107 -0.81 -7.78 5.20
N VAL A 108 -1.85 -8.15 5.95
CA VAL A 108 -2.94 -7.22 6.32
C VAL A 108 -2.40 -6.08 7.17
N LEU A 109 -1.53 -6.36 8.14
CA LEU A 109 -0.88 -5.34 8.96
C LEU A 109 -0.05 -4.37 8.10
N SER A 110 0.74 -4.90 7.16
CA SER A 110 1.53 -4.09 6.22
C SER A 110 0.64 -3.22 5.33
N ALA A 111 -0.48 -3.76 4.86
CA ALA A 111 -1.45 -3.01 4.05
C ALA A 111 -2.07 -1.84 4.83
N ILE A 112 -2.42 -2.02 6.12
CA ILE A 112 -2.93 -0.94 6.97
C ILE A 112 -1.92 0.21 7.06
N PHE A 113 -0.65 -0.09 7.34
CA PHE A 113 0.40 0.93 7.40
C PHE A 113 0.61 1.63 6.05
N GLN A 114 0.59 0.87 4.96
CA GLN A 114 0.74 1.44 3.62
C GLN A 114 -0.40 2.40 3.28
N VAL A 115 -1.65 2.05 3.63
CA VAL A 115 -2.81 2.94 3.46
C VAL A 115 -2.65 4.22 4.28
N PHE A 116 -2.22 4.12 5.55
CA PHE A 116 -1.99 5.31 6.38
C PHE A 116 -0.93 6.24 5.82
N LEU A 117 0.19 5.70 5.31
CA LEU A 117 1.23 6.51 4.68
C LEU A 117 0.71 7.17 3.40
N SER A 118 -0.05 6.45 2.58
CA SER A 118 -0.59 7.00 1.33
C SER A 118 -1.57 8.16 1.55
N ALA A 119 -2.32 8.17 2.65
CA ALA A 119 -3.29 9.21 2.96
C ALA A 119 -2.67 10.51 3.51
N GLN A 120 -1.36 10.53 3.81
CA GLN A 120 -0.66 11.71 4.33
C GLN A 120 -0.09 12.63 3.24
N HIS A 121 -0.11 12.18 1.98
CA HIS A 121 0.46 12.88 0.83
C HIS A 121 -0.54 13.75 0.08
#